data_AF-A0A382ZIC2-F1
#
_entry.id   AF-A0A382ZIC2-F1
#
_cell.length_a   1.000
_cell.length_b   1.000
_cell.length_c   1.000
_cell.angle_alpha   90.00
_cell.angle_beta   90.00
_cell.angle_gamma   90.00
#
_symmetry.space_group_name_H-M   'P 1'
#
loop_
_entity.id
_entity.type
_entity.pdbx_description
1 polymer ?
#
loop_
_entity_poly.entity_id
_entity_poly.type
_entity_poly.pdbx_seq_one_letter_code
_entity_poly.pdbx_strand_id
1 'polypeptide(L)'
;RFQDEIIVIDHSTTIEEAASHSGGYSGKGGDLLYRWGNPQNYDRGNNSNHILGDQHSINWIPEGYPGEGNFILFNNSANEAVEFIPPVNEDGFYTIEDGQPFGPDDIIWDSPYYSTAMQGGAFRLPNGNTLITDCDSADIEEITENGSVVWSYSQPGNNANIARAQKYAIDYFDQIDNGIVGDINGDNILNILDIVSLVNLVLSGNYDVTGDINQDGFLNILDIVSLVNLILVN
;
A
#
# COMPACT_ATOMS: atom_id res chain seq x y z
N ARG A 1 3.30 -16.19 -13.41
CA ARG A 1 4.69 -15.68 -13.55
C ARG A 1 5.00 -15.21 -14.97
N PHE A 2 4.41 -15.79 -16.02
CA PHE A 2 4.64 -15.40 -17.43
C PHE A 2 3.65 -14.35 -17.99
N GLN A 3 2.95 -13.62 -17.13
CA GLN A 3 1.97 -12.63 -17.62
C GLN A 3 2.66 -11.28 -17.86
N ASP A 4 3.73 -10.96 -17.14
CA ASP A 4 4.45 -9.70 -17.35
C ASP A 4 3.56 -8.45 -17.22
N GLU A 5 2.59 -8.51 -16.29
CA GLU A 5 1.71 -7.40 -15.96
C GLU A 5 1.46 -7.29 -14.45
N ILE A 6 1.12 -6.08 -13.99
CA ILE A 6 0.51 -5.84 -12.69
C ILE A 6 -1.01 -5.84 -12.86
N ILE A 7 -1.72 -6.16 -11.79
CA ILE A 7 -3.18 -6.16 -11.74
C ILE A 7 -3.61 -5.49 -10.44
N VAL A 8 -4.60 -4.59 -10.50
CA VAL A 8 -5.29 -4.06 -9.32
C VAL A 8 -6.68 -4.67 -9.24
N ILE A 9 -7.05 -5.09 -8.04
CA ILE A 9 -8.35 -5.67 -7.70
C ILE A 9 -8.96 -4.96 -6.50
N ASP A 10 -10.28 -4.99 -6.39
CA ASP A 10 -10.99 -4.51 -5.22
C ASP A 10 -10.93 -5.55 -4.10
N HIS A 11 -10.30 -5.22 -2.98
CA HIS A 11 -10.19 -6.10 -1.81
C HIS A 11 -11.36 -5.95 -0.83
N SER A 12 -12.29 -5.03 -1.07
CA SER A 12 -13.46 -4.82 -0.19
C SER A 12 -14.62 -5.78 -0.47
N THR A 13 -14.55 -6.54 -1.57
CA THR A 13 -15.64 -7.41 -2.02
C THR A 13 -15.87 -8.60 -1.08
N THR A 14 -17.13 -8.95 -0.86
CA THR A 14 -17.47 -10.29 -0.33
C THR A 14 -17.21 -11.38 -1.38
N ILE A 15 -17.30 -12.66 -0.96
CA ILE A 15 -17.18 -13.79 -1.89
C ILE A 15 -18.25 -13.73 -2.99
N GLU A 16 -19.49 -13.36 -2.62
CA GLU A 16 -20.60 -13.22 -3.58
C GLU A 16 -20.37 -12.06 -4.55
N GLU A 17 -19.87 -10.92 -4.08
CA GLU A 17 -19.56 -9.76 -4.91
C GLU A 17 -18.40 -10.06 -5.87
N ALA A 18 -17.33 -10.71 -5.37
CA ALA A 18 -16.18 -11.15 -6.17
C ALA A 18 -16.54 -12.19 -7.24
N ALA A 19 -17.64 -12.94 -7.06
CA ALA A 19 -18.20 -13.82 -8.08
C ALA A 19 -19.12 -13.10 -9.09
N SER A 20 -19.31 -11.79 -8.93
CA SER A 20 -20.19 -10.96 -9.76
C SER A 20 -19.44 -9.78 -10.38
N HIS A 21 -20.15 -8.90 -11.10
CA HIS A 21 -19.63 -7.67 -11.72
C HIS A 21 -20.07 -6.40 -10.98
N SER A 22 -20.49 -6.53 -9.72
CA SER A 22 -21.07 -5.44 -8.94
C SER A 22 -20.78 -5.61 -7.45
N GLY A 23 -20.71 -4.50 -6.72
CA GLY A 23 -20.33 -4.50 -5.30
C GLY A 23 -18.87 -4.13 -5.07
N GLY A 24 -18.43 -4.16 -3.81
CA GLY A 24 -17.18 -3.54 -3.38
C GLY A 24 -17.20 -2.00 -3.49
N TYR A 25 -16.15 -1.35 -2.98
CA TYR A 25 -15.98 0.10 -3.01
C TYR A 25 -15.88 0.66 -4.42
N SER A 26 -15.40 -0.14 -5.37
CA SER A 26 -15.32 0.24 -6.78
C SER A 26 -16.63 0.00 -7.54
N GLY A 27 -17.60 -0.71 -6.92
CA GLY A 27 -18.84 -1.13 -7.59
C GLY A 27 -18.62 -2.10 -8.75
N LYS A 28 -17.46 -2.77 -8.80
CA LYS A 28 -17.01 -3.64 -9.89
C LYS A 28 -17.02 -5.13 -9.56
N GLY A 29 -17.34 -5.50 -8.31
CA GLY A 29 -17.29 -6.91 -7.90
C GLY A 29 -15.93 -7.54 -8.20
N GLY A 30 -15.93 -8.71 -8.84
CA GLY A 30 -14.72 -9.46 -9.20
C GLY A 30 -13.98 -8.97 -10.44
N ASP A 31 -14.41 -7.88 -11.07
CA ASP A 31 -13.72 -7.34 -12.24
C ASP A 31 -12.36 -6.75 -11.86
N LEU A 32 -11.38 -6.89 -12.77
CA LEU A 32 -10.07 -6.27 -12.60
C LEU A 32 -10.19 -4.76 -12.79
N LEU A 33 -9.64 -3.99 -11.85
CA LEU A 33 -9.72 -2.53 -11.88
C LEU A 33 -8.68 -1.90 -12.81
N TYR A 34 -7.49 -2.50 -12.87
CA TYR A 34 -6.36 -1.98 -13.63
C TYR A 34 -5.42 -3.12 -14.03
N ARG A 35 -4.78 -2.98 -15.19
CA ARG A 35 -3.78 -3.92 -15.71
C ARG A 35 -2.70 -3.16 -16.45
N TRP A 36 -1.42 -3.40 -16.17
CA TRP A 36 -0.34 -2.65 -16.84
C TRP A 36 0.92 -3.48 -17.01
N GLY A 37 1.65 -3.28 -18.11
CA GLY A 37 2.91 -3.96 -18.41
C GLY A 37 2.88 -4.86 -19.64
N ASN A 38 1.80 -5.64 -19.86
CA ASN A 38 1.66 -6.48 -21.05
C ASN A 38 0.20 -6.55 -21.54
N PRO A 39 -0.23 -5.58 -22.36
CA PRO A 39 -1.61 -5.51 -22.83
C PRO A 39 -2.03 -6.61 -23.82
N GLN A 40 -1.10 -7.45 -24.26
CA GLN A 40 -1.42 -8.62 -25.10
C GLN A 40 -2.23 -9.66 -24.33
N ASN A 41 -2.14 -9.70 -23.00
CA ASN A 41 -2.90 -10.64 -22.17
C ASN A 41 -4.40 -10.33 -22.11
N TYR A 42 -4.84 -9.24 -22.73
CA TYR A 42 -6.24 -8.86 -22.80
C TYR A 42 -6.63 -8.24 -24.13
N ASP A 43 -5.92 -8.61 -25.21
CA ASP A 43 -6.24 -8.27 -26.60
C ASP A 43 -6.26 -6.75 -26.88
N ARG A 44 -5.44 -5.97 -26.16
CA ARG A 44 -5.37 -4.50 -26.32
C ARG A 44 -4.00 -3.95 -26.67
N GLY A 45 -3.07 -4.79 -27.09
CA GLY A 45 -1.76 -4.35 -27.54
C GLY A 45 -1.01 -5.43 -28.30
N ASN A 46 0.26 -5.16 -28.58
CA ASN A 46 1.17 -6.10 -29.22
C ASN A 46 2.55 -6.05 -28.53
N ASN A 47 3.54 -6.77 -29.05
CA ASN A 47 4.89 -6.79 -28.47
C ASN A 47 5.54 -5.40 -28.30
N SER A 48 5.14 -4.40 -29.10
CA SER A 48 5.64 -3.02 -28.93
C SER A 48 5.14 -2.34 -27.65
N ASN A 49 4.08 -2.87 -27.03
CA ASN A 49 3.50 -2.37 -25.78
C ASN A 49 3.93 -3.19 -24.55
N HIS A 50 4.84 -4.17 -24.73
CA HIS A 50 5.30 -5.02 -23.64
C HIS A 50 6.44 -4.33 -22.89
N ILE A 51 6.16 -3.88 -21.67
CA ILE A 51 7.06 -3.05 -20.85
C ILE A 51 7.71 -3.87 -19.73
N LEU A 52 6.92 -4.66 -19.03
CA LEU A 52 7.40 -5.42 -17.88
C LEU A 52 7.91 -6.80 -18.30
N GLY A 53 8.75 -7.41 -17.47
CA GLY A 53 9.11 -8.81 -17.60
C GLY A 53 9.70 -9.32 -16.29
N ASP A 54 9.16 -10.42 -15.76
CA ASP A 54 9.53 -10.96 -14.45
C ASP A 54 9.49 -9.90 -13.33
N GLN A 55 8.47 -9.03 -13.33
CA GLN A 55 8.29 -7.96 -12.34
C GLN A 55 8.07 -8.50 -10.93
N HIS A 56 8.62 -7.81 -9.94
CA HIS A 56 8.44 -8.11 -8.52
C HIS A 56 8.18 -6.83 -7.72
N SER A 57 7.59 -7.03 -6.54
CA SER A 57 7.50 -5.99 -5.51
C SER A 57 6.78 -4.71 -5.93
N ILE A 58 5.74 -4.83 -6.76
CA ILE A 58 4.80 -3.73 -6.99
C ILE A 58 4.23 -3.23 -5.67
N ASN A 59 4.28 -1.92 -5.46
CA ASN A 59 3.69 -1.22 -4.34
C ASN A 59 3.28 0.20 -4.72
N TRP A 60 2.31 0.73 -3.98
CA TRP A 60 1.98 2.15 -4.01
C TRP A 60 3.05 2.93 -3.26
N ILE A 61 3.42 4.08 -3.80
CA ILE A 61 4.17 5.07 -3.04
C ILE A 61 3.20 5.69 -2.01
N PRO A 62 3.50 5.62 -0.69
CA PRO A 62 2.56 6.04 0.35
C PRO A 62 2.26 7.54 0.34
N GLU A 63 1.14 7.90 0.99
CA GLU A 63 0.80 9.29 1.28
C GLU A 63 1.91 10.00 2.07
N GLY A 64 2.23 11.23 1.66
CA GLY A 64 3.30 12.06 2.22
C GLY A 64 4.69 11.79 1.63
N TYR A 65 4.85 10.84 0.71
CA TYR A 65 6.13 10.51 0.09
C TYR A 65 6.24 11.19 -1.28
N PRO A 66 7.45 11.57 -1.75
CA PRO A 66 7.63 12.03 -3.12
C PRO A 66 7.16 10.94 -4.10
N GLY A 67 6.21 11.27 -4.99
CA GLY A 67 5.55 10.29 -5.88
C GLY A 67 4.33 9.61 -5.28
N GLU A 68 3.77 10.11 -4.16
CA GLU A 68 2.50 9.64 -3.57
C GLU A 68 1.45 9.26 -4.63
N GLY A 69 0.86 8.08 -4.47
CA GLY A 69 -0.17 7.56 -5.37
C GLY A 69 0.37 6.96 -6.68
N ASN A 70 1.67 7.12 -6.97
CA ASN A 70 2.30 6.40 -8.07
C ASN A 70 2.55 4.95 -7.68
N PHE A 71 2.79 4.13 -8.68
CA PHE A 71 3.28 2.78 -8.50
C PHE A 71 4.79 2.73 -8.67
N ILE A 72 5.45 1.94 -7.82
CA ILE A 72 6.87 1.58 -7.97
C ILE A 72 7.04 0.06 -7.87
N LEU A 73 7.91 -0.50 -8.70
CA LEU A 73 8.19 -1.94 -8.75
C LEU A 73 9.64 -2.20 -9.20
N PHE A 74 10.04 -3.47 -9.17
CA PHE A 74 11.30 -3.91 -9.77
C PHE A 74 11.04 -4.74 -11.04
N ASN A 75 11.58 -4.31 -12.18
CA ASN A 75 11.47 -4.95 -13.49
C ASN A 75 12.74 -5.78 -13.77
N ASN A 76 12.73 -7.05 -13.39
CA ASN A 76 13.93 -7.91 -13.49
C ASN A 76 14.44 -8.07 -14.92
N SER A 77 13.56 -8.12 -15.93
CA SER A 77 13.99 -8.27 -17.32
C SER A 77 14.75 -7.04 -17.84
N ALA A 78 14.40 -5.86 -17.34
CA ALA A 78 15.10 -4.61 -17.67
C ALA A 78 16.27 -4.31 -16.71
N ASN A 79 16.36 -5.01 -15.57
CA ASN A 79 17.37 -4.79 -14.53
C ASN A 79 17.27 -3.40 -13.90
N GLU A 80 16.06 -2.98 -13.55
CA GLU A 80 15.80 -1.64 -12.99
C GLU A 80 14.57 -1.65 -12.08
N ALA A 81 14.53 -0.72 -11.13
CA ALA A 81 13.29 -0.28 -10.51
C ALA A 81 12.61 0.73 -11.43
N VAL A 82 11.28 0.70 -11.50
CA VAL A 82 10.50 1.66 -12.31
C VAL A 82 9.38 2.27 -11.49
N GLU A 83 9.15 3.55 -11.71
CA GLU A 83 8.00 4.30 -11.19
C GLU A 83 7.11 4.79 -12.34
N PHE A 84 5.80 4.70 -12.17
CA PHE A 84 4.83 5.18 -13.14
C PHE A 84 3.55 5.70 -12.47
N ILE A 85 2.86 6.61 -13.16
CA ILE A 85 1.62 7.22 -12.68
C ILE A 85 0.44 6.42 -13.24
N PRO A 86 -0.38 5.75 -12.40
CA PRO A 86 -1.58 5.09 -12.90
C PRO A 86 -2.63 6.12 -13.38
N PRO A 87 -3.49 5.76 -14.35
CA PRO A 87 -4.43 6.68 -14.97
C PRO A 87 -5.70 6.88 -14.12
N VAL A 88 -5.55 7.25 -12.85
CA VAL A 88 -6.64 7.41 -11.88
C VAL A 88 -7.33 8.76 -12.08
N ASN A 89 -8.66 8.78 -12.15
CA ASN A 89 -9.47 10.00 -12.25
C ASN A 89 -9.81 10.61 -10.88
N GLU A 90 -10.52 11.75 -10.88
CA GLU A 90 -10.93 12.47 -9.66
C GLU A 90 -11.83 11.63 -8.74
N ASP A 91 -12.51 10.61 -9.27
CA ASP A 91 -13.38 9.69 -8.52
C ASP A 91 -12.62 8.44 -8.01
N GLY A 92 -11.30 8.34 -8.24
CA GLY A 92 -10.48 7.20 -7.81
C GLY A 92 -10.52 5.97 -8.73
N PHE A 93 -11.09 6.09 -9.94
CA PHE A 93 -11.15 4.99 -10.91
C PHE A 93 -10.04 5.06 -11.95
N TYR A 94 -9.54 3.91 -12.37
CA TYR A 94 -8.58 3.79 -13.47
C TYR A 94 -9.29 3.98 -14.81
N THR A 95 -8.85 5.00 -15.54
CA THR A 95 -9.40 5.32 -16.85
C THR A 95 -8.80 4.42 -17.93
N ILE A 96 -9.66 4.01 -18.86
CA ILE A 96 -9.30 3.26 -20.05
C ILE A 96 -10.27 3.60 -21.17
N GLU A 97 -9.72 3.86 -22.36
CA GLU A 97 -10.53 4.10 -23.55
C GLU A 97 -10.94 2.79 -24.20
N ASP A 98 -12.08 2.80 -24.92
CA ASP A 98 -12.56 1.61 -25.60
C ASP A 98 -11.56 1.14 -26.66
N GLY A 99 -11.24 -0.16 -26.63
CA GLY A 99 -10.24 -0.77 -27.50
C GLY A 99 -8.77 -0.39 -27.24
N GLN A 100 -8.46 0.52 -26.30
CA GLN A 100 -7.09 0.90 -25.94
C GLN A 100 -6.59 0.14 -24.71
N PRO A 101 -5.26 -0.11 -24.58
CA PRO A 101 -4.71 -0.63 -23.34
C PRO A 101 -4.85 0.41 -22.22
N PHE A 102 -4.75 -0.05 -20.98
CA PHE A 102 -4.52 0.84 -19.85
C PHE A 102 -3.16 1.53 -20.00
N GLY A 103 -3.12 2.85 -19.81
CA GLY A 103 -1.88 3.59 -19.70
C GLY A 103 -1.20 3.41 -18.32
N PRO A 104 -0.08 4.12 -18.06
CA PRO A 104 0.59 5.04 -18.98
C PRO A 104 1.39 4.30 -20.07
N ASP A 105 1.71 5.00 -21.16
CA ASP A 105 2.59 4.47 -22.21
C ASP A 105 4.06 4.47 -21.79
N ASP A 106 4.44 5.40 -20.90
CA ASP A 106 5.81 5.61 -20.43
C ASP A 106 5.89 5.57 -18.90
N ILE A 107 7.07 5.19 -18.40
CA ILE A 107 7.47 5.35 -17.00
C ILE A 107 7.94 6.78 -16.75
N ILE A 108 7.93 7.22 -15.49
CA ILE A 108 8.40 8.56 -15.11
C ILE A 108 9.79 8.57 -14.47
N TRP A 109 10.24 7.41 -14.00
CA TRP A 109 11.57 7.24 -13.42
C TRP A 109 11.99 5.77 -13.49
N ASP A 110 13.28 5.55 -13.73
CA ASP A 110 13.99 4.28 -13.65
C ASP A 110 15.24 4.43 -12.77
N SER A 111 15.60 3.35 -12.07
CA SER A 111 16.88 3.29 -11.37
C SER A 111 18.04 3.05 -12.34
N PRO A 112 19.30 3.26 -11.90
CA PRO A 112 20.44 2.62 -12.55
C PRO A 112 20.28 1.09 -12.66
N TYR A 113 21.20 0.45 -13.37
CA TYR A 113 21.20 -0.99 -13.57
C TYR A 113 21.37 -1.78 -12.25
N TYR A 114 20.38 -2.62 -11.93
CA TYR A 114 20.36 -3.60 -10.84
C TYR A 114 19.88 -4.95 -11.37
N SER A 115 20.72 -5.97 -11.28
CA SER A 115 20.43 -7.28 -11.87
C SER A 115 20.34 -8.36 -10.80
N THR A 116 19.12 -8.81 -10.54
CA THR A 116 18.84 -9.95 -9.67
C THR A 116 18.31 -11.11 -10.51
N ALA A 117 18.97 -12.27 -10.43
CA ALA A 117 18.50 -13.49 -11.10
C ALA A 117 17.29 -14.13 -10.40
N MET A 118 16.83 -13.55 -9.29
CA MET A 118 15.68 -13.97 -8.51
C MET A 118 14.55 -12.93 -8.54
N GLN A 119 14.24 -12.34 -7.39
CA GLN A 119 13.26 -11.25 -7.26
C GLN A 119 13.99 -9.95 -6.92
N GLY A 120 13.41 -8.82 -7.27
CA GLY A 120 13.90 -7.51 -6.83
C GLY A 120 12.90 -6.80 -5.93
N GLY A 121 13.36 -5.74 -5.27
CA GLY A 121 12.54 -4.85 -4.46
C GLY A 121 12.85 -3.40 -4.73
N ALA A 122 11.83 -2.54 -4.72
CA ALA A 122 11.96 -1.10 -4.81
C ALA A 122 10.92 -0.44 -3.92
N PHE A 123 11.34 0.42 -2.99
CA PHE A 123 10.45 1.16 -2.09
C PHE A 123 10.92 2.61 -1.98
N ARG A 124 10.06 3.56 -2.34
CA ARG A 124 10.31 4.99 -2.14
C ARG A 124 10.31 5.32 -0.65
N LEU A 125 11.25 6.15 -0.22
CA LEU A 125 11.43 6.60 1.16
C LEU A 125 10.92 8.04 1.36
N PRO A 126 10.62 8.47 2.61
CA PRO A 126 10.08 9.81 2.86
C PRO A 126 11.01 10.96 2.43
N ASN A 127 12.31 10.69 2.38
CA ASN A 127 13.33 11.66 1.94
C ASN A 127 13.47 11.74 0.41
N GLY A 128 12.68 10.98 -0.35
CA GLY A 128 12.73 10.91 -1.82
C GLY A 128 13.74 9.91 -2.38
N ASN A 129 14.55 9.27 -1.54
CA ASN A 129 15.42 8.19 -1.98
C ASN A 129 14.62 6.90 -2.24
N THR A 130 15.20 5.96 -2.96
CA THR A 130 14.61 4.64 -3.21
C THR A 130 15.47 3.56 -2.59
N LEU A 131 14.85 2.68 -1.80
CA LEU A 131 15.48 1.48 -1.26
C LEU A 131 15.32 0.34 -2.27
N ILE A 132 16.43 -0.18 -2.77
CA ILE A 132 16.48 -1.28 -3.72
C ILE A 132 16.99 -2.54 -3.02
N THR A 133 16.42 -3.69 -3.38
CA THR A 133 16.88 -5.00 -2.91
C THR A 133 17.29 -5.86 -4.11
N ASP A 134 18.54 -6.29 -4.12
CA ASP A 134 19.06 -7.35 -5.00
C ASP A 134 19.04 -8.67 -4.22
N CYS A 135 18.17 -9.59 -4.64
CA CYS A 135 17.87 -10.78 -3.85
C CYS A 135 18.99 -11.79 -3.81
N ASP A 136 19.55 -12.18 -4.95
CA ASP A 136 20.56 -13.25 -5.04
C ASP A 136 21.96 -12.77 -4.64
N SER A 137 22.24 -11.47 -4.74
CA SER A 137 23.47 -10.88 -4.17
C SER A 137 23.34 -10.59 -2.67
N ALA A 138 22.10 -10.61 -2.14
CA ALA A 138 21.78 -10.25 -0.76
C ALA A 138 22.22 -8.83 -0.39
N ASP A 139 22.03 -7.91 -1.34
CA ASP A 139 22.36 -6.50 -1.22
C ASP A 139 21.11 -5.65 -1.06
N ILE A 140 21.21 -4.64 -0.22
CA ILE A 140 20.21 -3.58 -0.06
C ILE A 140 20.93 -2.27 -0.25
N GLU A 141 20.40 -1.40 -1.11
CA GLU A 141 20.96 -0.08 -1.36
C GLU A 141 19.88 0.99 -1.23
N GLU A 142 20.23 2.12 -0.61
CA GLU A 142 19.45 3.35 -0.69
C GLU A 142 20.11 4.26 -1.72
N ILE A 143 19.37 4.61 -2.77
CA ILE A 143 19.83 5.50 -3.82
C ILE A 143 19.07 6.82 -3.82
N THR A 144 19.74 7.89 -4.19
CA THR A 144 19.07 9.15 -4.53
C THR A 144 18.28 9.01 -5.83
N GLU A 145 17.39 9.97 -6.10
CA GLU A 145 16.65 10.06 -7.36
C GLU A 145 17.56 10.05 -8.61
N ASN A 146 18.77 10.59 -8.50
CA ASN A 146 19.78 10.59 -9.58
C ASN A 146 20.61 9.29 -9.64
N GLY A 147 20.27 8.27 -8.85
CA GLY A 147 20.94 6.97 -8.87
C GLY A 147 22.24 6.89 -8.06
N SER A 148 22.52 7.85 -7.16
CA SER A 148 23.72 7.77 -6.31
C SER A 148 23.44 6.97 -5.04
N VAL A 149 24.24 5.95 -4.77
CA VAL A 149 24.15 5.17 -3.51
C VAL A 149 24.57 6.04 -2.32
N VAL A 150 23.69 6.15 -1.32
CA VAL A 150 23.94 6.90 -0.08
C VAL A 150 24.01 6.00 1.15
N TRP A 151 23.52 4.77 1.05
CA TRP A 151 23.67 3.74 2.05
C TRP A 151 23.60 2.36 1.38
N SER A 152 24.33 1.39 1.91
CA SER A 152 24.22 0.01 1.46
C SER A 152 24.47 -0.98 2.60
N TYR A 153 23.93 -2.18 2.40
CA TYR A 153 24.14 -3.33 3.25
C TYR A 153 24.26 -4.59 2.38
N SER A 154 25.28 -5.40 2.66
CA SER A 154 25.49 -6.70 2.02
C SER A 154 25.51 -7.77 3.10
N GLN A 155 24.63 -8.77 3.01
CA GLN A 155 24.67 -9.89 3.94
C GLN A 155 25.87 -10.80 3.62
N PRO A 156 26.83 -11.00 4.55
CA PRO A 156 27.93 -11.91 4.31
C PRO A 156 27.47 -13.36 4.39
N GLY A 157 28.05 -14.22 3.54
CA GLY A 157 27.85 -15.67 3.58
C GLY A 157 27.64 -16.28 2.19
N ASN A 158 27.73 -17.60 2.12
CA ASN A 158 27.40 -18.33 0.89
C ASN A 158 25.89 -18.60 0.87
N ASN A 159 25.27 -18.43 -0.31
CA ASN A 159 23.82 -18.60 -0.51
C ASN A 159 22.95 -17.72 0.41
N ALA A 160 23.43 -16.53 0.75
CA ALA A 160 22.60 -15.53 1.38
C ALA A 160 21.66 -14.95 0.32
N ASN A 161 20.38 -14.81 0.67
CA ASN A 161 19.40 -14.14 -0.17
C ASN A 161 18.61 -13.14 0.68
N ILE A 162 18.39 -11.93 0.18
CA ILE A 162 17.46 -10.97 0.80
C ILE A 162 16.31 -10.76 -0.16
N ALA A 163 15.19 -11.46 0.07
CA ALA A 163 14.08 -11.43 -0.86
C ALA A 163 13.50 -10.00 -1.05
N ARG A 164 13.41 -9.24 0.04
CA ARG A 164 12.86 -7.90 0.08
C ARG A 164 13.29 -7.20 1.36
N ALA A 165 13.55 -5.89 1.29
CA ALA A 165 13.76 -5.04 2.46
C ALA A 165 12.76 -3.88 2.47
N GLN A 166 12.41 -3.43 3.67
CA GLN A 166 11.71 -2.18 3.93
C GLN A 166 12.43 -1.45 5.06
N LYS A 167 12.51 -0.13 4.96
CA LYS A 167 13.11 0.73 5.97
C LYS A 167 12.01 1.36 6.80
N TYR A 168 12.14 1.27 8.11
CA TYR A 168 11.25 1.90 9.07
C TYR A 168 12.05 2.85 9.98
N ALA A 169 11.36 3.81 10.58
CA ALA A 169 11.96 4.74 11.52
C ALA A 169 12.44 4.01 12.79
N ILE A 170 13.41 4.58 13.50
CA ILE A 170 14.01 3.92 14.68
C ILE A 170 12.98 3.65 15.79
N ASP A 171 11.96 4.50 15.86
CA ASP A 171 10.84 4.50 16.80
C ASP A 171 9.59 3.79 16.26
N TYR A 172 9.70 3.09 15.12
CA TYR A 172 8.56 2.41 14.51
C TYR A 172 7.86 1.43 15.46
N PHE A 173 8.64 0.72 16.29
CA PHE A 173 8.11 -0.20 17.31
C PHE A 173 7.87 0.47 18.66
N ASP A 174 8.22 1.76 18.81
CA ASP A 174 7.90 2.55 20.00
C ASP A 174 6.50 3.16 19.91
N GLN A 175 5.90 3.17 18.71
CA GLN A 175 4.48 3.44 18.51
C GLN A 175 3.68 2.30 19.13
N ILE A 176 3.35 2.44 20.41
CA ILE A 176 2.30 1.66 21.04
C ILE A 176 1.00 2.12 20.38
N ASP A 177 0.42 1.27 19.55
CA ASP A 177 -0.96 1.42 19.11
C ASP A 177 -1.82 1.49 20.36
N ASN A 178 -2.23 2.71 20.75
CA ASN A 178 -3.08 2.94 21.90
C ASN A 178 -4.54 2.49 21.64
N GLY A 179 -4.78 1.77 20.54
CA GLY A 179 -6.10 1.41 20.06
C GLY A 179 -6.79 2.61 19.40
N ILE A 180 -7.97 2.36 18.84
CA ILE A 180 -8.83 3.43 18.36
C ILE A 180 -9.39 4.16 19.60
N VAL A 181 -9.25 5.48 19.66
CA VAL A 181 -9.89 6.28 20.72
C VAL A 181 -11.40 6.04 20.66
N GLY A 182 -11.96 5.55 21.77
CA GLY A 182 -13.35 5.15 21.87
C GLY A 182 -13.65 3.68 21.56
N ASP A 183 -12.68 2.87 21.16
CA ASP A 183 -12.83 1.41 21.08
C ASP A 183 -12.60 0.83 22.48
N ILE A 184 -13.68 0.72 23.23
CA ILE A 184 -13.65 0.31 24.64
C ILE A 184 -13.55 -1.22 24.74
N ASN A 185 -14.04 -1.95 23.74
CA ASN A 185 -14.09 -3.41 23.78
C ASN A 185 -12.88 -4.09 23.10
N GLY A 186 -12.06 -3.32 22.38
CA GLY A 186 -10.82 -3.74 21.72
C GLY A 186 -11.04 -4.56 20.45
N ASP A 187 -12.18 -4.42 19.79
CA ASP A 187 -12.52 -5.14 18.55
C ASP A 187 -12.13 -4.39 17.26
N ASN A 188 -11.53 -3.21 17.41
CA ASN A 188 -11.12 -2.29 16.36
C ASN A 188 -12.27 -1.71 15.52
N ILE A 189 -13.52 -1.71 16.03
CA ILE A 189 -14.69 -1.18 15.33
C ILE A 189 -15.50 -0.26 16.26
N LEU A 190 -15.48 1.05 16.02
CA LEU A 190 -16.34 1.99 16.76
C LEU A 190 -17.83 1.77 16.44
N ASN A 191 -18.58 1.30 17.41
CA ASN A 191 -20.02 1.08 17.27
C ASN A 191 -20.79 1.22 18.61
N ILE A 192 -22.06 0.82 18.62
CA ILE A 192 -22.92 0.93 19.80
C ILE A 192 -22.42 0.12 21.01
N LEU A 193 -21.65 -0.95 20.78
CA LEU A 193 -21.07 -1.77 21.84
C LEU A 193 -20.00 -1.00 22.64
N ASP A 194 -19.29 -0.07 22.02
CA ASP A 194 -18.35 0.81 22.71
C ASP A 194 -19.06 1.82 23.58
N ILE A 195 -20.15 2.41 23.08
CA ILE A 195 -20.99 3.31 23.87
C ILE A 195 -21.53 2.58 25.10
N VAL A 196 -22.02 1.35 24.95
CA VAL A 196 -22.51 0.53 26.07
C VAL A 196 -21.39 0.28 27.08
N SER A 197 -20.18 -0.01 26.60
CA SER A 197 -19.01 -0.27 27.44
C SER A 197 -18.55 1.00 28.18
N LEU A 198 -18.52 2.15 27.51
CA LEU A 198 -18.23 3.46 28.11
C LEU A 198 -19.26 3.84 29.18
N VAL A 199 -20.55 3.62 28.92
CA VAL A 199 -21.61 3.83 29.92
C VAL A 199 -21.38 2.98 31.16
N ASN A 200 -20.97 1.71 31.00
CA ASN A 200 -20.66 0.83 32.13
C ASN A 200 -19.44 1.32 32.93
N LEU A 201 -18.41 1.85 32.26
CA LEU A 201 -17.25 2.46 32.93
C LEU A 201 -17.68 3.67 33.77
N VAL A 202 -18.46 4.59 33.19
CA VAL A 202 -19.02 5.77 33.88
C VAL A 202 -19.87 5.36 35.09
N LEU A 203 -20.75 4.37 34.94
CA LEU A 203 -21.63 3.89 36.02
C LEU A 203 -20.88 3.14 37.13
N SER A 204 -19.79 2.44 36.78
CA SER A 204 -18.96 1.71 37.75
C SER A 204 -17.90 2.59 38.41
N GLY A 205 -17.65 3.80 37.89
CA GLY A 205 -16.59 4.69 38.36
C GLY A 205 -15.19 4.18 38.01
N ASN A 206 -15.08 3.23 37.08
CA ASN A 206 -13.80 2.76 36.57
C ASN A 206 -13.32 3.70 35.47
N TYR A 207 -12.03 3.98 35.47
CA TYR A 207 -11.39 4.80 34.45
C TYR A 207 -10.68 3.91 33.44
N ASP A 208 -10.92 4.21 32.16
CA ASP A 208 -10.15 3.72 31.03
C ASP A 208 -9.79 4.92 30.16
N VAL A 209 -8.53 5.01 29.73
CA VAL A 209 -8.04 6.10 28.90
C VAL A 209 -8.66 6.08 27.50
N THR A 210 -9.05 4.90 26.99
CA THR A 210 -9.74 4.78 25.69
C THR A 210 -11.13 5.41 25.71
N GLY A 211 -11.73 5.55 26.89
CA GLY A 211 -13.02 6.21 27.08
C GLY A 211 -12.96 7.71 27.31
N ASP A 212 -11.79 8.29 27.56
CA ASP A 212 -11.62 9.74 27.80
C ASP A 212 -11.44 10.45 26.46
N ILE A 213 -12.55 10.58 25.73
CA ILE A 213 -12.57 11.03 24.34
C ILE A 213 -12.17 12.50 24.24
N ASN A 214 -12.53 13.31 25.25
CA ASN A 214 -12.20 14.74 25.27
C ASN A 214 -10.88 15.06 26.02
N GLN A 215 -10.24 14.04 26.61
CA GLN A 215 -8.95 14.11 27.31
C GLN A 215 -8.95 15.09 28.49
N ASP A 216 -10.09 15.23 29.19
CA ASP A 216 -10.21 16.08 30.37
C ASP A 216 -9.86 15.36 31.68
N GLY A 217 -9.56 14.05 31.61
CA GLY A 217 -9.22 13.19 32.72
C GLY A 217 -10.43 12.63 33.47
N PHE A 218 -11.66 12.82 32.97
CA PHE A 218 -12.89 12.35 33.60
C PHE A 218 -13.84 11.67 32.62
N LEU A 219 -14.12 10.37 32.82
CA LEU A 219 -15.17 9.69 32.09
C LEU A 219 -16.57 10.18 32.51
N ASN A 220 -17.26 10.85 31.60
CA ASN A 220 -18.59 11.39 31.84
C ASN A 220 -19.47 11.44 30.58
N ILE A 221 -20.60 12.14 30.65
CA ILE A 221 -21.55 12.24 29.54
C ILE A 221 -20.96 12.94 28.31
N LEU A 222 -19.96 13.81 28.48
CA LEU A 222 -19.30 14.49 27.38
C LEU A 222 -18.50 13.52 26.51
N ASP A 223 -17.89 12.49 27.10
CA ASP A 223 -17.20 11.43 26.37
C ASP A 223 -18.16 10.57 25.56
N ILE A 224 -19.30 10.21 26.16
CA ILE A 224 -20.35 9.44 25.49
C ILE A 224 -20.89 10.22 24.28
N VAL A 225 -21.17 11.52 24.43
CA VAL A 225 -21.62 12.36 23.32
C VAL A 225 -20.56 12.47 22.23
N SER A 226 -19.29 12.57 22.63
CA SER A 226 -18.17 12.65 21.68
C SER A 226 -18.01 11.33 20.90
N LEU A 227 -18.11 10.19 21.58
CA LEU A 227 -18.08 8.87 20.95
C LEU A 227 -19.24 8.65 19.99
N VAL A 228 -20.46 9.07 20.36
CA VAL A 228 -21.62 9.05 19.46
C VAL A 228 -21.36 9.88 18.20
N ASN A 229 -20.78 11.07 18.33
CA ASN A 229 -20.46 11.91 17.17
C ASN A 229 -19.40 11.25 16.27
N LEU A 230 -18.39 10.60 16.85
CA LEU A 230 -17.38 9.86 16.08
C LEU A 230 -18.02 8.70 15.28
N ILE A 231 -18.97 7.98 15.88
CA ILE A 231 -19.69 6.89 15.21
C ILE A 231 -20.62 7.39 14.11
N LEU A 232 -21.21 8.58 14.25
CA LEU A 232 -22.17 9.13 13.29
C LEU A 232 -21.53 9.90 12.12
N VAL A 233 -20.26 10.30 12.24
CA VAL A 233 -19.50 11.01 11.20
C VAL A 233 -18.76 10.04 10.27
N ASN A 234 -18.51 8.82 10.74
CA ASN A 234 -18.09 7.69 9.91
C ASN A 234 -19.30 6.98 9.27
#